data_AF-A0A1Q5XTY2-F1
#
_entry.id   AF-A0A1Q5XTY2-F1
#
_cell.length_a   1.000
_cell.length_b   1.000
_cell.length_c   1.000
_cell.angle_alpha   90.00
_cell.angle_beta   90.00
_cell.angle_gamma   90.00
#
_symmetry.space_group_name_H-M   'P 1'
#
loop_
_entity.id
_entity.type
_entity.pdbx_description
1 polymer ?
#
loop_
_entity_poly.entity_id
_entity_poly.type
_entity_poly.pdbx_seq_one_letter_code
_entity_poly.pdbx_strand_id
1 'polypeptide(L)'
;MRKGEKKPEGIVGTNELASIIGKTKQWISQLTRDGVLIQVSRGKYNLAETVQAYIRHVSGTVEEGKISFSDEKAQHEQIKKEMAALELQKMRSNLHTTEDVTHAWGMLMVAFRERLQGLPPRIANKLAYMDDEKEVRVTLESLIDDALTELGKYDPMEKDL
;
A
#
# COMPACT_ATOMS: atom_id res chain seq x y z
N MET A 1 -17.42 -0.36 -46.35
CA MET A 1 -18.65 -1.08 -45.99
C MET A 1 -18.39 -2.58 -46.11
N ARG A 2 -18.31 -3.32 -45.01
CA ARG A 2 -17.96 -4.75 -45.03
C ARG A 2 -19.25 -5.59 -45.06
N LYS A 3 -19.29 -6.46 -46.07
CA LYS A 3 -20.35 -7.36 -46.53
C LYS A 3 -20.90 -8.23 -45.39
N GLY A 4 -22.23 -8.42 -45.37
CA GLY A 4 -22.95 -9.17 -44.34
C GLY A 4 -22.44 -10.61 -44.17
N GLU A 5 -21.99 -10.92 -42.96
CA GLU A 5 -21.80 -12.29 -42.49
C GLU A 5 -23.11 -12.73 -41.84
N LYS A 6 -23.72 -13.80 -42.38
CA LYS A 6 -24.87 -14.48 -41.78
C LYS A 6 -24.50 -14.89 -40.35
N LYS A 7 -25.08 -14.22 -39.35
CA LYS A 7 -24.98 -14.67 -37.95
C LYS A 7 -25.51 -16.10 -37.88
N PRO A 8 -24.82 -17.04 -37.21
CA PRO A 8 -25.35 -18.39 -37.04
C PRO A 8 -26.69 -18.30 -36.30
N GLU A 9 -27.77 -18.60 -37.02
CA GLU A 9 -29.15 -18.53 -36.52
C GLU A 9 -29.42 -19.71 -35.59
N GLY A 10 -28.97 -19.60 -34.35
CA GLY A 10 -29.35 -20.48 -33.25
C GLY A 10 -30.10 -19.68 -32.21
N ILE A 11 -31.42 -19.84 -32.15
CA ILE A 11 -32.20 -19.33 -31.01
C ILE A 11 -32.02 -20.34 -29.87
N VAL A 12 -31.40 -19.90 -28.78
CA VAL A 12 -31.11 -20.74 -27.61
C VAL A 12 -31.98 -20.34 -26.43
N GLY A 13 -32.35 -21.33 -25.61
CA GLY A 13 -33.05 -21.08 -24.35
C GLY A 13 -32.12 -20.60 -23.24
N THR A 14 -32.65 -19.98 -22.19
CA THR A 14 -31.87 -19.50 -21.03
C THR A 14 -30.94 -20.55 -20.43
N ASN A 15 -31.38 -21.82 -20.33
CA ASN A 15 -30.58 -22.91 -19.75
C ASN A 15 -29.38 -23.28 -20.62
N GLU A 16 -29.62 -23.32 -21.92
CA GLU A 16 -28.62 -23.68 -22.92
C GLU A 16 -27.58 -22.56 -23.03
N LEU A 17 -28.04 -21.31 -23.11
CA LEU A 17 -27.19 -20.13 -23.07
C LEU A 17 -26.32 -20.10 -21.81
N ALA A 18 -26.91 -20.32 -20.64
CA ALA A 18 -26.20 -20.39 -19.36
C ALA A 18 -25.07 -21.44 -19.39
N SER A 19 -25.34 -22.60 -19.99
CA SER A 19 -24.35 -23.67 -20.15
C SER A 19 -23.25 -23.29 -21.13
N ILE A 20 -23.59 -22.66 -22.26
CA ILE A 20 -22.63 -22.23 -23.29
C ILE A 20 -21.66 -21.16 -22.76
N ILE A 21 -22.17 -20.17 -22.02
CA ILE A 21 -21.32 -19.10 -21.46
C ILE A 21 -20.69 -19.46 -20.11
N GLY A 22 -21.00 -20.63 -19.55
CA GLY A 22 -20.49 -21.08 -18.26
C GLY A 22 -20.97 -20.25 -17.07
N LYS A 23 -22.24 -19.80 -17.07
CA LYS A 23 -22.85 -19.00 -15.99
C LYS A 23 -24.15 -19.62 -15.50
N THR A 24 -24.69 -19.11 -14.40
CA THR A 24 -25.97 -19.58 -13.85
C THR A 24 -27.16 -18.95 -14.58
N LYS A 25 -28.32 -19.62 -14.58
CA LYS A 25 -29.56 -19.08 -15.15
C LYS A 25 -29.98 -17.76 -14.51
N GLN A 26 -29.77 -17.64 -13.20
CA GLN A 26 -30.02 -16.40 -12.44
C GLN A 26 -29.16 -15.26 -12.98
N TRP A 27 -27.91 -15.54 -13.33
CA TRP A 27 -27.00 -14.56 -13.93
C TRP A 27 -27.45 -14.11 -15.32
N ILE A 28 -27.93 -15.04 -16.15
CA ILE A 28 -28.54 -14.67 -17.44
C ILE A 28 -29.75 -13.75 -17.23
N SER A 29 -30.66 -14.10 -16.31
CA SER A 29 -31.84 -13.29 -16.02
C SER A 29 -31.49 -11.90 -15.50
N GLN A 30 -30.43 -11.80 -14.68
CA GLN A 30 -29.89 -10.52 -14.21
C GLN A 30 -29.42 -9.66 -15.38
N LEU A 31 -28.55 -10.19 -16.25
CA LEU A 31 -28.01 -9.44 -17.39
C LEU A 31 -29.10 -9.03 -18.39
N THR A 32 -30.14 -9.84 -18.55
CA THR A 32 -31.32 -9.47 -19.35
C THR A 32 -32.10 -8.32 -18.71
N ARG A 33 -32.29 -8.34 -17.38
CA ARG A 33 -32.95 -7.26 -16.65
C ARG A 33 -32.15 -5.96 -16.71
N ASP A 34 -30.83 -6.07 -16.66
CA ASP A 34 -29.90 -4.93 -16.73
C ASP A 34 -29.74 -4.41 -18.17
N GLY A 35 -30.46 -4.97 -19.14
CA GLY A 35 -30.47 -4.54 -20.54
C GLY A 35 -29.23 -4.96 -21.35
N VAL A 36 -28.35 -5.77 -20.76
CA VAL A 36 -27.10 -6.24 -21.40
C VAL A 36 -27.38 -7.33 -22.44
N LEU A 37 -28.30 -8.25 -22.14
CA LEU A 37 -28.73 -9.31 -23.06
C LEU A 37 -30.14 -9.04 -23.58
N ILE A 38 -30.33 -9.18 -24.89
CA ILE A 38 -31.63 -8.89 -25.54
C ILE A 38 -32.34 -10.22 -25.84
N GLN A 39 -33.58 -10.33 -25.38
CA GLN A 39 -34.45 -11.46 -25.70
C GLN A 39 -35.12 -11.26 -27.05
N VAL A 40 -35.14 -12.31 -27.87
CA VAL A 40 -35.92 -12.36 -29.12
C VAL A 40 -37.38 -12.69 -28.80
N SER A 41 -37.60 -13.54 -27.80
CA SER A 41 -38.89 -13.83 -27.20
C SER A 41 -38.69 -14.29 -25.75
N ARG A 42 -39.76 -14.42 -24.96
CA ARG A 42 -39.67 -14.82 -23.54
C ARG A 42 -38.74 -16.03 -23.34
N GLY A 43 -37.60 -15.80 -22.68
CA GLY A 43 -36.61 -16.84 -22.34
C GLY A 43 -35.81 -17.41 -23.53
N LYS A 44 -35.83 -16.74 -24.68
CA LYS A 44 -35.09 -17.13 -25.89
C LYS A 44 -34.17 -16.01 -26.37
N TYR A 45 -32.98 -16.39 -26.81
CA TYR A 45 -31.91 -15.47 -27.17
C TYR A 45 -31.30 -15.84 -28.52
N ASN A 46 -30.90 -14.84 -29.30
CA ASN A 46 -30.04 -15.08 -30.46
C ASN A 46 -28.63 -15.36 -29.95
N LEU A 47 -28.11 -16.56 -30.16
CA LEU A 47 -26.83 -16.98 -29.60
C LEU A 47 -25.68 -16.06 -30.02
N ALA A 48 -25.56 -15.74 -31.30
CA ALA A 48 -24.47 -14.93 -31.82
C ALA A 48 -24.46 -13.52 -31.20
N GLU A 49 -25.63 -12.88 -31.14
CA GLU A 49 -25.77 -11.53 -30.59
C GLU A 49 -25.50 -11.50 -29.09
N THR A 50 -25.99 -12.51 -28.39
CA THR A 50 -25.90 -12.62 -26.94
C THR A 50 -24.46 -12.89 -26.49
N VAL A 51 -23.74 -13.76 -27.21
CA VAL A 51 -22.32 -14.02 -26.94
C VAL A 51 -21.49 -12.77 -27.21
N GLN A 52 -21.74 -12.04 -28.30
CA GLN A 52 -21.05 -10.77 -28.58
C GLN A 52 -21.37 -9.67 -27.56
N ALA A 53 -22.62 -9.57 -27.11
CA ALA A 53 -23.02 -8.64 -26.05
C ALA A 53 -22.37 -9.01 -24.71
N TYR A 54 -22.32 -10.30 -24.38
CA TYR A 54 -21.65 -10.81 -23.18
C TYR A 54 -20.14 -10.52 -23.20
N ILE A 55 -19.47 -10.80 -24.32
CA ILE A 55 -18.05 -10.50 -24.48
C ILE A 55 -17.80 -9.01 -24.28
N ARG A 56 -18.57 -8.12 -24.92
CA ARG A 56 -18.46 -6.66 -24.75
C ARG A 56 -18.66 -6.21 -23.30
N HIS A 57 -19.62 -6.81 -22.60
CA HIS A 57 -19.88 -6.54 -21.19
C HIS A 57 -18.71 -6.95 -20.29
N VAL A 58 -18.09 -8.10 -20.56
CA VAL A 58 -16.95 -8.59 -19.77
C VAL A 58 -15.64 -7.87 -20.15
N SER A 59 -15.46 -7.51 -21.42
CA SER A 59 -14.28 -6.79 -21.91
C SER A 59 -14.32 -5.29 -21.66
N GLY A 60 -15.35 -4.77 -20.98
CA GLY A 60 -15.46 -3.36 -20.59
C GLY A 60 -15.67 -2.41 -21.77
N THR A 61 -16.06 -2.91 -22.94
CA THR A 61 -16.25 -2.09 -24.15
C THR A 61 -17.71 -1.64 -24.25
N VAL A 62 -18.08 -0.67 -23.42
CA VAL A 62 -19.37 0.03 -23.56
C VAL A 62 -19.07 1.51 -23.79
N GLU A 63 -19.60 1.99 -24.90
CA GLU A 63 -19.64 3.39 -25.32
C GLU A 63 -20.09 4.32 -24.19
N GLU A 64 -19.38 5.43 -24.07
CA GLU A 64 -19.77 6.70 -23.44
C GLU A 64 -20.54 6.63 -22.10
N GLY A 65 -19.80 6.80 -21.00
CA GLY A 65 -20.29 7.59 -19.86
C GLY A 65 -20.68 6.85 -18.58
N LYS A 66 -20.44 5.54 -18.45
CA LYS A 66 -20.60 4.84 -17.15
C LYS A 66 -19.34 4.07 -16.79
N ILE A 67 -18.66 4.57 -15.76
CA ILE A 67 -17.47 4.00 -15.14
C ILE A 67 -17.74 2.52 -14.80
N SER A 68 -16.85 1.65 -15.26
CA SER A 68 -16.99 0.20 -15.21
C SER A 68 -16.69 -0.35 -13.80
N PHE A 69 -17.60 -1.16 -13.26
CA PHE A 69 -17.42 -1.93 -12.02
C PHE A 69 -16.19 -2.86 -12.06
N SER A 70 -15.70 -3.21 -13.25
CA SER A 70 -14.46 -3.99 -13.40
C SER A 70 -13.22 -3.14 -13.19
N ASP A 71 -13.24 -1.87 -13.61
CA ASP A 71 -12.10 -0.95 -13.47
C ASP A 71 -11.95 -0.51 -12.01
N GLU A 72 -13.05 -0.22 -11.32
CA GLU A 72 -13.03 0.09 -9.88
C GLU A 72 -12.54 -1.11 -9.06
N LYS A 73 -12.94 -2.34 -9.41
CA LYS A 73 -12.43 -3.55 -8.74
C LYS A 73 -10.95 -3.78 -8.98
N ALA A 74 -10.47 -3.54 -10.20
CA ALA A 74 -9.05 -3.69 -10.52
C ALA A 74 -8.21 -2.65 -9.77
N GLN A 75 -8.66 -1.39 -9.72
CA GLN A 75 -8.01 -0.33 -8.95
C GLN A 75 -8.04 -0.62 -7.44
N HIS A 76 -9.18 -1.06 -6.91
CA HIS A 76 -9.31 -1.41 -5.50
C HIS A 76 -8.40 -2.59 -5.11
N GLU A 77 -8.26 -3.59 -5.98
CA GLU A 77 -7.35 -4.72 -5.76
C GLU A 77 -5.87 -4.29 -5.83
N GLN A 78 -5.51 -3.36 -6.72
CA GLN A 78 -4.17 -2.77 -6.77
C GLN A 78 -3.85 -2.00 -5.49
N ILE A 79 -4.75 -1.12 -5.05
CA ILE A 79 -4.60 -0.35 -3.80
C ILE A 79 -4.46 -1.31 -2.60
N LYS A 80 -5.26 -2.38 -2.55
CA LYS A 80 -5.18 -3.38 -1.48
C LYS A 80 -3.84 -4.12 -1.46
N LYS A 81 -3.28 -4.44 -2.63
CA LYS A 81 -1.94 -5.02 -2.73
C LYS A 81 -0.85 -4.06 -2.26
N GLU A 82 -0.93 -2.79 -2.64
CA GLU A 82 0.01 -1.76 -2.19
C GLU A 82 -0.04 -1.56 -0.67
N MET A 83 -1.25 -1.49 -0.09
CA MET A 83 -1.43 -1.42 1.36
C MET A 83 -0.79 -2.64 2.06
N ALA A 84 -1.06 -3.85 1.56
CA ALA A 84 -0.48 -5.06 2.14
C ALA A 84 1.06 -5.10 2.02
N ALA A 85 1.62 -4.60 0.91
CA ALA A 85 3.06 -4.50 0.72
C ALA A 85 3.70 -3.50 1.71
N LEU A 86 3.07 -2.33 1.91
CA LEU A 86 3.52 -1.33 2.88
C LEU A 86 3.43 -1.84 4.32
N GLU A 87 2.36 -2.56 4.67
CA GLU A 87 2.18 -3.16 5.99
C GLU A 87 3.21 -4.26 6.24
N LEU A 88 3.49 -5.10 5.23
CA LEU A 88 4.55 -6.11 5.29
C LEU A 88 5.94 -5.47 5.45
N GLN A 89 6.19 -4.32 4.81
CA GLN A 89 7.43 -3.56 5.00
C GLN A 89 7.54 -3.00 6.41
N LYS A 90 6.45 -2.44 6.98
CA LYS A 90 6.42 -1.97 8.37
C LYS A 90 6.67 -3.10 9.36
N MET A 91 6.01 -4.24 9.18
CA MET A 91 6.23 -5.42 10.01
C MET A 91 7.68 -5.88 9.93
N ARG A 92 8.27 -5.94 8.73
CA ARG A 92 9.69 -6.27 8.54
C ARG A 92 10.64 -5.26 9.20
N SER A 93 10.30 -3.98 9.16
CA SER A 93 11.08 -2.93 9.84
C SER A 93 11.01 -3.06 11.36
N ASN A 94 9.87 -3.52 11.89
CA ASN A 94 9.65 -3.68 13.34
C ASN A 94 10.13 -5.03 13.88
N LEU A 95 10.64 -5.93 13.03
CA LEU A 95 11.29 -7.17 13.46
C LEU A 95 12.72 -6.87 13.93
N HIS A 96 12.84 -6.11 15.00
CA HIS A 96 14.07 -6.09 15.78
C HIS A 96 14.02 -7.25 16.77
N THR A 97 15.04 -8.09 16.74
CA THR A 97 15.17 -9.13 17.76
C THR A 97 15.51 -8.48 19.11
N THR A 98 15.25 -9.19 20.21
CA THR A 98 15.68 -8.72 21.55
C THR A 98 17.20 -8.50 21.61
N GLU A 99 17.95 -9.27 20.82
CA GLU A 99 19.41 -9.12 20.67
C GLU A 99 19.77 -7.79 19.99
N ASP A 100 19.10 -7.44 18.88
CA ASP A 100 19.33 -6.16 18.18
C ASP A 100 19.09 -4.97 19.10
N VAL A 101 17.98 -5.00 19.85
CA VAL A 101 17.64 -3.94 20.81
C VAL A 101 18.69 -3.86 21.90
N THR A 102 19.12 -5.00 22.46
CA THR A 102 20.14 -5.03 23.53
C THR A 102 21.47 -4.49 23.04
N HIS A 103 21.87 -4.82 21.81
CA HIS A 103 23.09 -4.33 21.19
C HIS A 103 23.05 -2.81 20.99
N ALA A 104 21.94 -2.29 20.45
CA ALA A 104 21.72 -0.87 20.23
C ALA A 104 21.78 -0.06 21.54
N TRP A 105 21.12 -0.54 22.61
CA TRP A 105 21.24 0.06 23.94
C TRP A 105 22.68 0.01 24.47
N GLY A 106 23.40 -1.09 24.20
CA GLY A 106 24.81 -1.22 24.53
C GLY A 106 25.68 -0.14 23.85
N MET A 107 25.48 0.07 22.55
CA MET A 107 26.19 1.11 21.80
C MET A 107 25.87 2.52 22.31
N LEU A 108 24.59 2.81 22.59
CA LEU A 108 24.18 4.09 23.18
C LEU A 108 24.88 4.33 24.53
N MET A 109 24.99 3.31 25.39
CA MET A 109 25.67 3.43 26.68
C MET A 109 27.18 3.64 26.55
N VAL A 110 27.82 3.03 25.55
CA VAL A 110 29.24 3.27 25.25
C VAL A 110 29.45 4.71 24.79
N ALA A 111 28.68 5.17 23.80
CA ALA A 111 28.75 6.54 23.30
C ALA A 111 28.48 7.58 24.40
N PHE A 112 27.50 7.32 25.26
CA PHE A 112 27.21 8.15 26.43
C PHE A 112 28.39 8.27 27.38
N ARG A 113 29.00 7.13 27.73
CA ARG A 113 30.17 7.09 28.62
C ARG A 113 31.34 7.88 28.03
N GLU A 114 31.65 7.69 26.76
CA GLU A 114 32.71 8.41 26.08
C GLU A 114 32.48 9.93 26.09
N ARG A 115 31.24 10.36 25.81
CA ARG A 115 30.89 11.79 25.80
C ARG A 115 31.05 12.42 27.17
N LEU A 116 30.53 11.79 28.21
CA LEU A 116 30.66 12.27 29.59
C LEU A 116 32.13 12.33 30.04
N GLN A 117 32.93 11.32 29.69
CA GLN A 117 34.35 11.31 30.03
C GLN A 117 35.16 12.36 29.25
N GLY A 118 34.69 12.79 28.08
CA GLY A 118 35.27 13.88 27.30
C GLY A 118 34.96 15.29 27.82
N LEU A 119 33.96 15.45 28.70
CA LEU A 119 33.59 16.77 29.25
C LEU A 119 34.64 17.35 30.21
N PRO A 120 35.12 16.64 31.25
CA PRO A 120 36.09 17.17 32.21
C PRO A 120 37.35 17.81 31.59
N PRO A 121 38.08 17.17 30.65
CA PRO A 121 39.27 17.79 30.07
C PRO A 121 38.95 19.04 29.23
N ARG A 122 37.78 19.11 28.58
CA ARG A 122 37.34 20.28 27.80
C ARG A 122 36.97 21.44 28.71
N ILE A 123 36.30 21.14 29.83
CA ILE A 123 35.85 22.12 30.81
C ILE A 123 37.02 22.66 31.63
N ALA A 124 37.97 21.80 32.04
CA ALA A 124 39.10 22.18 32.88
C ALA A 124 39.91 23.36 32.30
N ASN A 125 40.17 23.34 30.99
CA ASN A 125 40.89 24.43 30.31
C ASN A 125 40.11 25.74 30.30
N LYS A 126 38.78 25.69 30.25
CA LYS A 126 37.92 26.87 30.21
C LYS A 126 37.74 27.45 31.61
N LEU A 127 37.53 26.59 32.61
CA LEU A 127 37.41 26.98 34.01
C LEU A 127 38.70 27.55 34.61
N ALA A 128 39.87 27.17 34.10
CA ALA A 128 41.15 27.68 34.59
C ALA A 128 41.32 29.20 34.45
N TYR A 129 40.50 29.86 33.63
CA TYR A 129 40.53 31.31 33.39
C TYR A 129 39.24 32.02 33.83
N MET A 130 38.36 31.34 34.57
CA MET A 130 37.06 31.87 34.99
C MET A 130 37.02 32.06 36.51
N ASP A 131 36.78 33.29 36.96
CA ASP A 131 36.76 33.65 38.38
C ASP A 131 35.34 33.94 38.91
N ASP A 132 34.33 34.03 38.04
CA ASP A 132 32.92 34.26 38.41
C ASP A 132 32.14 32.93 38.46
N GLU A 133 31.63 32.59 39.64
CA GLU A 133 30.79 31.41 39.90
C GLU A 133 29.57 31.33 38.98
N LYS A 134 28.92 32.47 38.67
CA LYS A 134 27.76 32.49 37.78
C LYS A 134 28.14 32.08 36.36
N GLU A 135 29.27 32.57 35.88
CA GLU A 135 29.76 32.30 34.53
C GLU A 135 30.18 30.83 34.39
N VAL A 136 30.83 30.29 35.44
CA VAL A 136 31.17 28.87 35.58
C VAL A 136 29.91 27.99 35.50
N ARG A 137 28.86 28.33 36.26
CA ARG A 137 27.62 27.54 36.28
C ARG A 137 26.93 27.52 34.92
N VAL A 138 26.75 28.69 34.29
CA VAL A 138 26.11 28.78 32.96
C VAL A 138 26.91 27.99 31.91
N THR A 139 28.24 28.04 31.99
CA THR A 139 29.11 27.30 31.06
C THR A 139 29.00 25.79 31.26
N LEU A 140 28.93 25.32 32.51
CA LEU A 140 28.71 23.90 32.82
C LEU A 140 27.35 23.41 32.33
N GLU A 141 26.29 24.15 32.64
CA GLU A 141 24.92 23.83 32.21
C GLU A 141 24.83 23.74 30.68
N SER A 142 25.37 24.72 29.96
CA SER A 142 25.39 24.72 28.49
C SER A 142 26.13 23.51 27.91
N LEU A 143 27.28 23.13 28.48
CA LEU A 143 28.07 22.00 27.97
C LEU A 143 27.42 20.64 28.24
N ILE A 144 26.71 20.52 29.37
CA ILE A 144 25.92 19.34 29.71
C ILE A 144 24.73 19.24 28.75
N ASP A 145 23.99 20.33 28.55
CA ASP A 145 22.84 20.36 27.65
C ASP A 145 23.24 20.07 26.20
N ASP A 146 24.39 20.58 25.74
CA ASP A 146 24.94 20.25 24.42
C ASP A 146 25.24 18.76 24.29
N ALA A 147 25.90 18.17 25.29
CA ALA A 147 26.22 16.74 25.30
C ALA A 147 24.97 15.86 25.35
N LEU A 148 23.95 16.24 26.12
CA LEU A 148 22.66 15.56 26.21
C LEU A 148 21.87 15.68 24.90
N THR A 149 21.87 16.86 24.29
CA THR A 149 21.20 17.11 22.99
C THR A 149 21.84 16.29 21.88
N GLU A 150 23.17 16.18 21.87
CA GLU A 150 23.89 15.36 20.91
C GLU A 150 23.63 13.86 21.13
N LEU A 151 23.59 13.40 22.39
CA LEU A 151 23.21 12.03 22.71
C LEU A 151 21.76 11.71 22.30
N GLY A 152 20.84 12.65 22.51
CA GLY A 152 19.44 12.48 22.11
C GLY A 152 19.22 12.38 20.61
N LYS A 153 20.21 12.78 19.79
CA LYS A 153 20.21 12.63 18.34
C LYS A 153 20.82 11.31 17.86
N TYR A 154 21.45 10.55 18.76
CA TYR A 154 22.04 9.26 18.41
C TYR A 154 20.93 8.22 18.27
N ASP A 155 20.73 7.72 17.06
CA ASP A 155 19.86 6.58 16.80
C ASP A 155 20.70 5.31 16.67
N PRO A 156 20.75 4.45 17.71
CA PRO A 156 21.53 3.22 17.67
C PRO A 156 20.91 2.15 16.75
N MET A 157 19.72 2.40 16.21
CA MET A 157 18.97 1.51 15.32
C MET A 157 18.96 2.01 13.87
N GLU A 158 19.56 3.17 13.59
CA GLU A 158 19.76 3.69 12.25
C GLU A 158 20.76 2.77 11.54
N LYS A 159 20.23 1.79 10.80
CA LYS A 159 21.03 0.85 10.03
C LYS A 159 21.99 1.63 9.14
N ASP A 160 23.29 1.40 9.29
CA ASP A 160 24.27 1.68 8.24
C ASP A 160 23.72 1.11 6.92
N LEU A 161 23.39 2.01 6.00
CA LEU A 161 22.85 1.74 4.66
C LEU A 161 23.88 1.10 3.74
#